data_AF-A0AAP9GXC8-F1
#
_entry.id   AF-A0AAP9GXC8-F1
#
_cell.length_a   1.000
_cell.length_b   1.000
_cell.length_c   1.000
_cell.angle_alpha   90.00
_cell.angle_beta   90.00
_cell.angle_gamma   90.00
#
_symmetry.space_group_name_H-M   'P 1'
#
loop_
_entity.id
_entity.type
_entity.pdbx_description
1 polymer ?
#
loop_
_entity_poly.entity_id
_entity_poly.type
_entity_poly.pdbx_seq_one_letter_code
_entity_poly.pdbx_strand_id
1 'polypeptide(L)'
;MSQDLQSEIQQQSDLPTSKFIKFIAGCFITLLSVYMLAFVVLGAVYGVDVFSILLLYSIFFHLALFPFLLYGVGGIILLCLADTQYREVLKKSQKILMMGLLLGVAVTAISEWAHVQGILQTRFILDWK
;
A
#
# COMPACT_ATOMS: atom_id res chain seq x y z
N MET A 1 -3.47 40.37 7.15
CA MET A 1 -2.82 39.45 6.19
C MET A 1 -2.74 38.04 6.77
N SER A 2 -3.89 37.45 7.10
CA SER A 2 -3.97 36.12 7.75
C SER A 2 -5.32 35.44 7.48
N GLN A 3 -6.42 36.20 7.51
CA GLN A 3 -7.75 35.65 7.22
C GLN A 3 -7.99 35.45 5.72
N ASP A 4 -7.54 36.37 4.85
CA ASP A 4 -7.73 36.22 3.40
C ASP A 4 -6.94 35.02 2.84
N LEU A 5 -5.71 34.81 3.31
CA LEU A 5 -4.88 33.67 2.91
C LEU A 5 -5.47 32.33 3.41
N GLN A 6 -6.02 32.30 4.64
CA GLN A 6 -6.73 31.12 5.13
C GLN A 6 -8.02 30.88 4.33
N SER A 7 -8.74 31.93 3.95
CA SER A 7 -9.93 31.81 3.12
C SER A 7 -9.60 31.33 1.70
N GLU A 8 -8.50 31.77 1.09
CA GLU A 8 -8.03 31.27 -0.22
C GLU A 8 -7.56 29.81 -0.14
N ILE A 9 -6.83 29.42 0.92
CA ILE A 9 -6.42 28.03 1.13
C ILE A 9 -7.64 27.13 1.34
N GLN A 10 -8.67 27.62 2.04
CA GLN A 10 -9.90 26.88 2.30
C GLN A 10 -10.81 26.83 1.05
N GLN A 11 -10.89 27.92 0.29
CA GLN A 11 -11.63 28.01 -0.97
C GLN A 11 -10.97 27.18 -2.10
N GLN A 12 -9.65 27.07 -2.12
CA GLN A 12 -8.92 26.13 -2.99
C GLN A 12 -9.05 24.67 -2.53
N SER A 13 -9.42 24.44 -1.26
CA SER A 13 -9.75 23.11 -0.74
C SER A 13 -11.18 22.66 -1.08
N ASP A 14 -12.09 23.60 -1.34
CA ASP A 14 -13.50 23.35 -1.66
C ASP A 14 -13.79 23.17 -3.16
N LEU A 15 -12.76 23.21 -4.01
CA LEU A 15 -12.92 22.84 -5.42
C LEU A 15 -13.49 21.42 -5.53
N PRO A 16 -14.61 21.23 -6.27
CA PRO A 16 -15.28 19.94 -6.37
C PRO A 16 -14.32 18.91 -6.97
N THR A 17 -14.05 17.84 -6.24
CA THR A 17 -13.17 16.79 -6.73
C THR A 17 -13.94 15.93 -7.71
N SER A 18 -13.41 15.73 -8.92
CA SER A 18 -14.04 14.86 -9.92
C SER A 18 -14.33 13.47 -9.33
N LYS A 19 -15.57 13.00 -9.49
CA LYS A 19 -16.02 11.67 -9.03
C LYS A 19 -15.13 10.54 -9.57
N PHE A 20 -14.65 10.70 -10.80
CA PHE A 20 -13.70 9.77 -11.43
C PHE A 20 -12.37 9.72 -10.69
N ILE A 21 -11.85 10.87 -10.24
CA ILE A 21 -10.60 10.94 -9.48
C ILE A 21 -10.77 10.24 -8.13
N LYS A 22 -11.90 10.45 -7.43
CA LYS A 22 -12.19 9.75 -6.18
C LYS A 22 -12.23 8.24 -6.35
N PHE A 23 -12.87 7.76 -7.43
CA PHE A 23 -12.95 6.34 -7.75
C PHE A 23 -11.57 5.74 -8.01
N ILE A 24 -10.76 6.37 -8.88
CA ILE A 24 -9.40 5.90 -9.17
C ILE A 24 -8.52 5.92 -7.92
N ALA A 25 -8.59 6.99 -7.13
CA ALA A 25 -7.82 7.11 -5.90
C ALA A 25 -8.18 6.00 -4.91
N GLY A 26 -9.48 5.69 -4.75
CA GLY A 26 -9.93 4.57 -3.92
C GLY A 26 -9.43 3.22 -4.42
N CYS A 27 -9.52 2.96 -5.72
CA CYS A 27 -8.97 1.75 -6.32
C CYS A 27 -7.47 1.61 -6.05
N PHE A 28 -6.71 2.69 -6.24
CA PHE A 28 -5.26 2.68 -6.07
C PHE A 28 -4.84 2.54 -4.59
N ILE A 29 -5.54 3.20 -3.68
CA ILE A 29 -5.28 3.07 -2.23
C ILE A 29 -5.53 1.64 -1.78
N THR A 30 -6.65 1.04 -2.18
CA THR A 30 -6.98 -0.34 -1.81
C THR A 30 -5.99 -1.32 -2.42
N LEU A 31 -5.62 -1.15 -3.69
CA LEU A 31 -4.56 -1.90 -4.35
C LEU A 31 -3.26 -1.87 -3.54
N LEU A 32 -2.75 -0.66 -3.25
CA LEU A 32 -1.49 -0.49 -2.53
C LEU A 32 -1.55 -1.01 -1.10
N SER A 33 -2.71 -0.90 -0.43
CA SER A 33 -2.90 -1.40 0.94
C SER A 33 -2.87 -2.92 1.00
N VAL A 34 -3.55 -3.60 0.06
CA VAL A 34 -3.52 -5.07 -0.05
C VAL A 34 -2.10 -5.54 -0.33
N TYR A 35 -1.36 -4.82 -1.17
CA TYR A 35 0.03 -5.16 -1.48
C TYR A 35 0.98 -4.99 -0.29
N MET A 36 0.88 -3.87 0.42
CA MET A 36 1.67 -3.66 1.63
C MET A 36 1.38 -4.74 2.67
N LEU A 37 0.11 -5.10 2.83
CA LEU A 37 -0.29 -6.16 3.76
C LEU A 37 0.30 -7.53 3.35
N ALA A 38 0.17 -7.91 2.07
CA ALA A 38 0.72 -9.15 1.56
C ALA A 38 2.25 -9.21 1.72
N PHE A 39 2.94 -8.09 1.42
CA PHE A 39 4.38 -7.98 1.61
C PHE A 39 4.79 -8.18 3.07
N VAL A 40 4.14 -7.50 4.00
CA VAL A 40 4.46 -7.62 5.43
C VAL A 40 4.17 -9.03 5.94
N VAL A 41 3.03 -9.62 5.57
CA VAL A 41 2.67 -10.98 6.01
C VAL A 41 3.65 -12.02 5.46
N LEU A 42 3.96 -11.98 4.16
CA LEU A 42 4.88 -12.94 3.56
C LEU A 42 6.32 -12.73 4.04
N GLY A 43 6.77 -11.47 4.14
CA GLY A 43 8.09 -11.14 4.66
C GLY A 43 8.27 -11.52 6.12
N ALA A 44 7.22 -11.40 6.95
CA ALA A 44 7.27 -11.83 8.34
C ALA A 44 7.26 -13.36 8.51
N VAL A 45 6.56 -14.09 7.65
CA VAL A 45 6.44 -15.56 7.76
C VAL A 45 7.63 -16.28 7.14
N TYR A 46 8.07 -15.86 5.96
CA TYR A 46 9.08 -16.58 5.18
C TYR A 46 10.45 -15.89 5.18
N GLY A 47 10.55 -14.67 5.71
CA GLY A 47 11.68 -13.79 5.44
C GLY A 47 11.59 -13.18 4.03
N VAL A 48 12.29 -12.08 3.84
CA VAL A 48 12.49 -11.43 2.55
C VAL A 48 13.71 -12.07 1.88
N ASP A 49 13.43 -12.99 0.96
CA ASP A 49 14.40 -13.63 0.05
C ASP A 49 13.93 -13.45 -1.40
N VAL A 50 14.82 -13.69 -2.37
CA VAL A 50 14.55 -13.74 -3.82
C VAL A 50 13.32 -14.59 -4.14
N PHE A 51 13.12 -15.71 -3.45
CA PHE A 51 11.93 -16.56 -3.63
C PHE A 51 10.66 -15.92 -3.07
N SER A 52 10.74 -15.24 -1.93
CA SER A 52 9.62 -14.46 -1.38
C SER A 52 9.25 -13.31 -2.31
N ILE A 53 10.22 -12.65 -2.94
CA ILE A 53 9.98 -11.60 -3.95
C ILE A 53 9.36 -12.19 -5.22
N LEU A 54 9.81 -13.36 -5.68
CA LEU A 54 9.21 -14.09 -6.82
C LEU A 54 7.79 -14.58 -6.51
N LEU A 55 7.56 -15.12 -5.32
CA LEU A 55 6.24 -15.57 -4.86
C LEU A 55 5.30 -14.39 -4.74
N LEU A 56 5.77 -13.29 -4.16
CA LEU A 56 5.05 -12.03 -4.09
C LEU A 56 4.73 -11.54 -5.51
N TYR A 57 5.69 -11.54 -6.45
CA TYR A 57 5.47 -11.17 -7.87
C TYR A 57 4.45 -12.07 -8.57
N SER A 58 4.47 -13.38 -8.29
CA SER A 58 3.47 -14.32 -8.80
C SER A 58 2.08 -14.01 -8.23
N ILE A 59 1.99 -13.80 -6.90
CA ILE A 59 0.76 -13.37 -6.23
C ILE A 59 0.29 -12.03 -6.80
N PHE A 60 1.20 -11.08 -7.07
CA PHE A 60 0.91 -9.81 -7.75
C PHE A 60 0.31 -10.03 -9.13
N PHE A 61 0.86 -10.93 -9.95
CA PHE A 61 0.33 -11.18 -11.29
C PHE A 61 -1.08 -11.77 -11.22
N HIS A 62 -1.34 -12.66 -10.26
CA HIS A 62 -2.64 -13.27 -10.05
C HIS A 62 -3.65 -12.29 -9.41
N LEU A 63 -3.24 -11.47 -8.44
CA LEU A 63 -4.08 -10.44 -7.80
C LEU A 63 -4.28 -9.19 -8.67
N ALA A 64 -3.36 -8.86 -9.58
CA ALA A 64 -3.52 -7.74 -10.50
C ALA A 64 -4.55 -8.06 -11.58
N LEU A 65 -4.61 -9.33 -12.02
CA LEU A 65 -5.61 -9.83 -12.97
C LEU A 65 -6.97 -10.13 -12.31
N PHE A 66 -6.95 -10.63 -11.07
CA PHE A 66 -8.12 -10.95 -10.25
C PHE A 66 -7.99 -10.16 -8.94
N PRO A 67 -8.45 -8.88 -8.84
CA PRO A 67 -9.86 -8.51 -9.01
C PRO A 67 -10.14 -7.01 -9.29
N PHE A 68 -10.65 -6.65 -10.47
CA PHE A 68 -11.31 -5.35 -10.66
C PHE A 68 -12.41 -5.09 -9.59
N LEU A 69 -13.02 -6.15 -9.06
CA LEU A 69 -14.05 -6.09 -8.03
C LEU A 69 -13.54 -5.63 -6.66
N LEU A 70 -12.41 -6.16 -6.16
CA LEU A 70 -11.94 -5.88 -4.79
C LEU A 70 -11.33 -4.48 -4.70
N TYR A 71 -10.62 -4.04 -5.75
CA TYR A 71 -10.16 -2.65 -5.85
C TYR A 71 -11.33 -1.70 -6.13
N GLY A 72 -12.32 -2.15 -6.93
CA GLY A 72 -13.55 -1.42 -7.19
C GLY A 72 -14.35 -1.09 -5.93
N VAL A 73 -14.34 -1.97 -4.91
CA VAL A 73 -14.93 -1.67 -3.59
C VAL A 73 -14.25 -0.45 -2.96
N GLY A 74 -12.92 -0.38 -2.99
CA GLY A 74 -12.17 0.79 -2.56
C GLY A 74 -12.55 2.08 -3.30
N GLY A 75 -12.68 1.97 -4.62
CA GLY A 75 -13.16 3.06 -5.47
C GLY A 75 -14.57 3.52 -5.14
N ILE A 76 -15.50 2.58 -4.90
CA ILE A 76 -16.90 2.89 -4.53
C ILE A 76 -16.96 3.56 -3.16
N ILE A 77 -16.18 3.08 -2.17
CA ILE A 77 -16.14 3.69 -0.84
C ILE A 77 -15.73 5.16 -0.95
N LEU A 78 -14.64 5.46 -1.67
CA LEU A 78 -14.18 6.85 -1.84
C LEU A 78 -15.12 7.69 -2.74
N LEU A 79 -15.81 7.07 -3.69
CA LEU A 79 -16.82 7.72 -4.52
C LEU A 79 -18.01 8.20 -3.68
N CYS A 80 -18.44 7.42 -2.69
CA CYS A 80 -19.57 7.73 -1.81
C CYS A 80 -19.26 8.78 -0.74
N LEU A 81 -17.99 9.18 -0.57
CA LEU A 81 -17.59 10.19 0.42
C LEU A 81 -17.84 11.63 -0.05
N ALA A 82 -18.33 12.45 0.88
CA ALA A 82 -18.37 13.90 0.73
C ALA A 82 -16.95 14.46 0.49
N ASP A 83 -16.80 15.54 -0.29
CA ASP A 83 -15.49 16.12 -0.65
C ASP A 83 -14.63 16.49 0.56
N THR A 84 -15.26 17.00 1.62
CA THR A 84 -14.60 17.33 2.89
C THR A 84 -13.99 16.09 3.55
N GLN A 85 -14.76 15.00 3.62
CA GLN A 85 -14.32 13.72 4.17
C GLN A 85 -13.28 13.04 3.28
N TYR A 86 -13.41 13.17 1.95
CA TYR A 86 -12.49 12.60 0.98
C TYR A 86 -11.06 13.12 1.21
N ARG A 87 -10.87 14.44 1.40
CA ARG A 87 -9.54 15.00 1.67
C ARG A 87 -8.95 14.54 3.01
N GLU A 88 -9.78 14.41 4.04
CA GLU A 88 -9.33 13.92 5.34
C GLU A 88 -8.90 12.45 5.24
N VAL A 89 -9.70 11.62 4.58
CA VAL A 89 -9.39 10.21 4.33
C VAL A 89 -8.14 10.09 3.48
N LEU A 90 -7.99 10.87 2.41
CA LEU A 90 -6.79 10.84 1.57
C LEU A 90 -5.51 11.12 2.38
N LYS A 91 -5.53 12.14 3.25
CA LYS A 91 -4.40 12.46 4.13
C LYS A 91 -4.13 11.33 5.13
N LYS A 92 -5.16 10.72 5.71
CA LYS A 92 -5.01 9.56 6.62
C LYS A 92 -4.46 8.35 5.89
N SER A 93 -4.99 8.02 4.71
CA SER A 93 -4.52 6.93 3.86
C SER A 93 -3.06 7.10 3.48
N GLN A 94 -2.62 8.31 3.14
CA GLN A 94 -1.21 8.59 2.86
C GLN A 94 -0.31 8.31 4.08
N LYS A 95 -0.73 8.73 5.28
CA LYS A 95 0.02 8.44 6.52
C LYS A 95 0.10 6.94 6.80
N ILE A 96 -1.01 6.22 6.65
CA ILE A 96 -1.07 4.77 6.85
C ILE A 96 -0.17 4.05 5.84
N LEU A 97 -0.20 4.47 4.58
CA LEU A 97 0.65 3.92 3.53
C LEU A 97 2.14 4.16 3.81
N MET A 98 2.50 5.37 4.25
CA MET A 98 3.88 5.68 4.67
C MET A 98 4.32 4.83 5.86
N MET A 99 3.44 4.61 6.84
CA MET A 99 3.71 3.74 7.99
C MET A 99 3.90 2.28 7.54
N GLY A 100 3.05 1.79 6.62
CA GLY A 100 3.17 0.46 6.03
C GLY A 100 4.48 0.28 5.25
N LEU A 101 4.91 1.29 4.51
CA LEU A 101 6.21 1.28 3.83
C LEU A 101 7.37 1.18 4.83
N LEU A 102 7.32 1.97 5.91
CA LEU A 102 8.35 1.94 6.94
C LEU A 102 8.40 0.57 7.65
N LEU A 103 7.24 -0.02 7.92
CA LEU A 103 7.14 -1.39 8.44
C LEU A 103 7.74 -2.40 7.46
N GLY A 104 7.47 -2.25 6.16
CA GLY A 104 8.06 -3.08 5.12
C GLY A 104 9.59 -3.02 5.12
N VAL A 105 10.17 -1.82 5.20
CA VAL A 105 11.63 -1.64 5.31
C VAL A 105 12.18 -2.31 6.59
N ALA A 106 11.49 -2.17 7.71
CA ALA A 106 11.89 -2.82 8.96
C ALA A 106 11.88 -4.35 8.85
N VAL A 107 10.84 -4.93 8.22
CA VAL A 107 10.76 -6.38 7.96
C VAL A 107 11.92 -6.84 7.08
N THR A 108 12.23 -6.10 6.02
CA THR A 108 13.40 -6.41 5.16
C THR A 108 14.70 -6.35 5.95
N ALA A 109 14.93 -5.30 6.73
CA ALA A 109 16.16 -5.13 7.52
C ALA A 109 16.33 -6.23 8.57
N ILE A 110 15.25 -6.63 9.25
CA ILE A 110 15.26 -7.74 10.21
C ILE A 110 15.56 -9.06 9.47
N SER A 111 14.95 -9.27 8.30
CA SER A 111 15.19 -10.47 7.50
C SER A 111 16.64 -10.56 7.02
N GLU A 112 17.21 -9.48 6.50
CA GLU A 112 18.62 -9.42 6.11
C GLU A 112 19.55 -9.66 7.29
N TRP A 113 19.24 -9.08 8.45
CA TRP A 113 20.00 -9.32 9.67
C TRP A 113 19.93 -10.80 10.09
N ALA A 114 18.75 -11.43 10.01
CA ALA A 114 18.59 -12.85 10.30
C ALA A 114 19.38 -13.74 9.32
N HIS A 115 19.51 -13.33 8.06
CA HIS A 115 20.39 -14.00 7.09
C HIS A 115 21.87 -13.86 7.45
N VAL A 116 22.33 -12.67 7.85
CA VAL A 116 23.72 -12.43 8.27
C VAL A 116 24.08 -13.23 9.52
N GLN A 117 23.14 -13.36 10.47
CA GLN A 117 23.32 -14.18 11.67
C GLN A 117 23.22 -15.70 11.41
N GLY A 118 22.93 -16.11 10.17
CA GLY A 118 22.77 -17.52 9.81
C GLY A 118 21.50 -18.18 10.38
N ILE A 119 20.58 -17.39 10.95
CA ILE A 119 19.29 -17.85 11.46
C ILE A 119 18.37 -18.22 10.30
N LEU A 120 18.39 -17.40 9.23
CA LEU A 120 17.81 -17.74 7.94
C LEU A 120 18.93 -18.15 6.97
N GLN A 121 18.92 -19.38 6.50
CA GLN A 121 19.86 -19.80 5.47
C GLN A 121 19.53 -19.12 4.13
N THR A 122 20.47 -18.32 3.61
CA THR A 122 20.46 -17.80 2.22
C THR A 122 20.78 -18.88 1.18
N ARG A 123 21.24 -20.05 1.63
CA ARG A 123 21.66 -21.14 0.74
C ARG A 123 20.50 -22.07 0.45
N PHE A 124 19.99 -21.96 -0.76
CA PHE A 124 19.26 -23.05 -1.39
C PHE A 124 20.22 -24.23 -1.58
N ILE A 125 20.05 -25.28 -0.78
CA ILE A 125 20.39 -26.63 -1.24
C ILE A 125 19.23 -27.04 -2.15
N LEU A 126 19.33 -26.70 -3.43
CA LEU A 126 18.50 -27.31 -4.46
C LEU A 126 19.03 -28.73 -4.66
N ASP A 127 18.71 -29.62 -3.72
CA ASP A 127 18.95 -31.04 -3.87
C ASP A 127 17.92 -31.59 -4.86
N TRP A 128 18.23 -31.43 -6.15
CA TRP A 128 17.58 -32.20 -7.19
C TRP A 128 18.18 -33.60 -7.35
N LYS A 129 19.15 -33.97 -6.50
CA LYS A 129 19.62 -35.33 -6.21
C LYS A 129 20.78 -35.33 -5.22
#